data_AF-A0A9Q0P993-F1
#
_entry.id   AF-A0A9Q0P993-F1
#
_cell.length_a   1.000
_cell.length_b   1.000
_cell.length_c   1.000
_cell.angle_alpha   90.00
_cell.angle_beta   90.00
_cell.angle_gamma   90.00
#
_symmetry.space_group_name_H-M   'P 1'
#
loop_
_entity.id
_entity.type
_entity.pdbx_description
1 polymer ?
#
loop_
_entity_poly.entity_id
_entity_poly.type
_entity_poly.pdbx_seq_one_letter_code
_entity_poly.pdbx_strand_id
1 'polypeptide(L)'
;MVINHGVPQKLLSSILDGCRGFFDLAEEEKQEFKGSHVLDPIRSGTSFNVSVEKAFYWRDFLHSYIGMKYEDYLELQQSNKLDGKSCLDRVRISAV
;
A
#
# COMPACT_ATOMS: atom_id res chain seq x y z
N MET A 1 -7.33 -15.86 -7.08
CA MET A 1 -7.96 -14.52 -7.18
C MET A 1 -9.18 -14.52 -6.28
N VAL A 2 -9.30 -13.56 -5.36
CA VAL A 2 -10.49 -13.44 -4.49
C VAL A 2 -11.56 -12.64 -5.24
N ILE A 3 -12.80 -13.11 -5.20
CA ILE A 3 -13.98 -12.41 -5.73
C ILE A 3 -14.92 -12.07 -4.57
N ASN A 4 -15.85 -11.11 -4.76
CA ASN A 4 -16.80 -10.66 -3.73
C ASN A 4 -16.16 -10.12 -2.44
N HIS A 5 -14.99 -9.48 -2.54
CA HIS A 5 -14.24 -8.90 -1.41
C HIS A 5 -14.82 -7.59 -0.83
N GLY A 6 -15.99 -7.13 -1.31
CA GLY A 6 -16.64 -5.90 -0.84
C GLY A 6 -16.00 -4.58 -1.31
N VAL A 7 -14.74 -4.58 -1.76
CA VAL A 7 -14.12 -3.39 -2.38
C VAL A 7 -14.84 -3.00 -3.69
N PRO A 8 -15.31 -1.74 -3.82
CA PRO A 8 -15.99 -1.29 -5.03
C PRO A 8 -15.10 -1.33 -6.29
N GLN A 9 -15.64 -1.82 -7.40
CA GLN A 9 -14.89 -1.93 -8.66
C GLN A 9 -14.39 -0.56 -9.16
N LYS A 10 -15.21 0.48 -9.03
CA LYS A 10 -14.84 1.85 -9.40
C LYS A 10 -13.58 2.32 -8.66
N LEU A 11 -13.44 1.99 -7.38
CA LEU A 11 -12.26 2.33 -6.58
C LEU A 11 -11.01 1.61 -7.11
N LEU A 12 -11.13 0.31 -7.43
CA LEU A 12 -10.02 -0.45 -8.03
C LEU A 12 -9.59 0.14 -9.37
N SER A 13 -10.54 0.49 -10.24
CA SER A 13 -10.25 1.15 -11.52
C SER A 13 -9.52 2.48 -11.32
N SER A 14 -10.00 3.34 -10.42
CA SER A 14 -9.34 4.63 -10.15
C SER A 14 -7.92 4.48 -9.61
N ILE A 15 -7.65 3.46 -8.79
CA ILE A 15 -6.28 3.15 -8.32
C ILE A 15 -5.40 2.76 -9.51
N LEU A 16 -5.88 1.86 -10.39
CA LEU A 16 -5.13 1.44 -11.56
C LEU A 16 -4.85 2.60 -12.53
N ASP A 17 -5.84 3.46 -12.75
CA ASP A 17 -5.71 4.64 -13.61
C ASP A 17 -4.71 5.64 -13.02
N GLY A 18 -4.74 5.87 -11.70
CA GLY A 18 -3.75 6.70 -11.01
C GLY A 18 -2.33 6.15 -11.11
N CYS A 19 -2.15 4.83 -10.93
CA CYS A 19 -0.86 4.19 -11.11
C CYS A 19 -0.35 4.33 -12.56
N ARG A 20 -1.20 4.10 -13.56
CA ARG A 20 -0.84 4.27 -14.98
C ARG A 20 -0.43 5.71 -15.26
N GLY A 21 -1.26 6.67 -14.83
CA GLY A 21 -0.98 8.10 -15.00
C GLY A 21 0.38 8.51 -14.47
N PHE A 22 0.79 7.98 -13.30
CA PHE A 22 2.13 8.23 -12.76
C PHE A 22 3.25 7.61 -13.62
N PHE A 23 3.12 6.34 -14.02
CA PHE A 23 4.18 5.66 -14.78
C PHE A 23 4.27 6.13 -16.24
N ASP A 24 3.22 6.76 -16.76
CA ASP A 24 3.20 7.40 -18.08
C ASP A 24 3.78 8.84 -18.08
N LEU A 25 4.08 9.43 -16.91
CA LEU A 25 4.75 10.75 -16.82
C LEU A 25 6.14 10.73 -17.48
N ALA A 26 6.64 11.92 -17.81
CA ALA A 26 8.02 12.07 -18.26
C ALA A 26 9.01 11.77 -17.09
N GLU A 27 10.22 11.35 -17.42
CA GLU A 27 11.21 10.97 -16.40
C GLU A 27 11.61 12.17 -15.52
N GLU A 28 11.62 13.37 -16.08
CA GLU A 28 11.89 14.62 -15.36
C GLU A 28 10.86 14.89 -14.26
N GLU A 29 9.58 14.59 -14.54
CA GLU A 29 8.48 14.74 -13.57
C GLU A 29 8.57 13.65 -12.49
N LYS A 30 8.94 12.42 -12.87
CA LYS A 30 9.11 11.31 -11.92
C LYS A 30 10.29 11.52 -10.97
N GLN A 31 11.31 12.30 -11.35
CA GLN A 31 12.46 12.58 -10.49
C GLN A 31 12.07 13.31 -9.19
N GLU A 32 10.99 14.09 -9.20
CA GLU A 32 10.46 14.74 -7.98
C GLU A 32 10.16 13.72 -6.87
N PHE A 33 9.79 12.49 -7.27
CA PHE A 33 9.37 11.43 -6.37
C PHE A 33 10.48 10.45 -6.01
N LYS A 34 11.73 10.61 -6.49
CA LYS A 34 12.81 9.64 -6.29
C LYS A 34 13.06 9.27 -4.81
N GLY A 35 12.73 10.20 -3.90
CA GLY A 35 12.95 10.11 -2.46
C GLY A 35 14.44 9.98 -2.10
N SER A 36 14.82 10.56 -0.98
CA SER A 36 16.21 10.52 -0.49
C SER A 36 16.41 9.40 0.53
N HIS A 37 15.41 9.13 1.38
CA HIS A 37 15.48 8.16 2.46
C HIS A 37 14.47 7.03 2.27
N VAL A 38 14.78 5.84 2.80
CA VAL A 38 13.90 4.66 2.69
C VAL A 38 12.57 4.81 3.44
N LEU A 39 12.50 5.79 4.35
CA LEU A 39 11.30 6.14 5.13
C LEU A 39 10.59 7.38 4.58
N ASP A 40 10.95 7.84 3.39
CA ASP A 40 10.21 8.96 2.80
C ASP A 40 8.76 8.50 2.50
N PRO A 41 7.75 9.28 2.90
CA PRO A 41 6.34 8.92 2.71
C PRO A 41 5.95 8.64 1.26
N ILE A 42 6.70 9.20 0.30
CA ILE A 42 6.56 8.95 -1.13
C ILE A 42 7.96 8.75 -1.70
N ARG A 43 8.16 7.65 -2.44
CA ARG A 43 9.44 7.31 -3.07
C ARG A 43 9.25 6.49 -4.34
N SER A 44 9.86 6.88 -5.45
CA SER A 44 9.89 6.14 -6.70
C SER A 44 11.30 5.65 -7.03
N GLY A 45 11.40 4.59 -7.84
CA GLY A 45 12.68 4.10 -8.30
C GLY A 45 12.60 2.79 -9.06
N THR A 46 13.77 2.26 -9.39
CA THR A 46 13.95 1.01 -10.13
C THR A 46 14.76 0.04 -9.28
N SER A 47 14.34 -1.22 -9.20
CA SER A 47 14.85 -2.20 -8.22
C SER A 47 14.65 -1.75 -6.76
N PHE A 48 15.20 -2.46 -5.77
CA PHE A 48 15.02 -2.07 -4.36
C PHE A 48 16.22 -1.26 -3.83
N ASN A 49 17.44 -1.70 -4.11
CA ASN A 49 18.67 -0.97 -3.78
C ASN A 49 19.77 -1.22 -4.83
N VAL A 50 19.75 -0.37 -5.86
CA VAL A 50 20.67 -0.45 -7.00
C VAL A 50 22.15 -0.47 -6.57
N SER A 51 22.49 0.17 -5.45
CA SER A 51 23.86 0.31 -4.98
C SER A 51 24.44 -0.96 -4.32
N VAL A 52 23.62 -1.91 -3.88
CA VAL A 52 24.07 -3.12 -3.16
C VAL A 52 23.61 -4.42 -3.79
N GLU A 53 22.65 -4.37 -4.71
CA GLU A 53 22.05 -5.55 -5.32
C GLU A 53 22.93 -6.16 -6.42
N LYS A 54 23.01 -7.50 -6.41
CA LYS A 54 23.72 -8.28 -7.44
C LYS A 54 22.83 -8.71 -8.61
N ALA A 55 21.53 -8.72 -8.40
CA ALA A 55 20.52 -9.04 -9.40
C ALA A 55 19.44 -7.96 -9.34
N PHE A 56 19.16 -7.35 -10.50
CA PHE A 56 18.17 -6.29 -10.62
C PHE A 56 16.81 -6.89 -10.94
N TYR A 57 15.76 -6.27 -10.40
CA TYR A 57 14.40 -6.60 -10.80
C TYR A 57 14.02 -5.85 -12.08
N TRP A 58 13.37 -6.53 -13.01
CA TRP A 58 12.69 -5.90 -14.13
C TRP A 58 11.36 -5.28 -13.66
N ARG A 59 11.47 -4.23 -12.85
CA ARG A 59 10.34 -3.55 -12.22
C ARG A 59 10.74 -2.15 -11.75
N ASP A 60 9.85 -1.20 -12.01
CA ASP A 60 9.80 0.10 -11.34
C ASP A 60 8.77 0.09 -10.22
N PHE A 61 8.95 0.97 -9.23
CA PHE A 61 8.03 1.09 -8.11
C PHE A 61 7.71 2.55 -7.80
N LEU A 62 6.51 2.75 -7.24
CA LEU A 62 6.13 3.92 -6.47
C LEU A 62 5.70 3.41 -5.10
N HIS A 63 6.45 3.80 -4.07
CA HIS A 63 6.17 3.53 -2.68
C HIS A 63 5.46 4.75 -2.10
N SER A 64 4.33 4.53 -1.44
CA SER A 64 3.68 5.57 -0.65
C SER A 64 3.09 4.98 0.62
N TYR A 65 3.18 5.73 1.71
CA TYR A 65 2.50 5.39 2.95
C TYR A 65 2.00 6.65 3.65
N ILE A 66 0.94 6.49 4.43
CA ILE A 66 0.42 7.53 5.31
C ILE A 66 0.89 7.18 6.72
N GLY A 67 1.70 8.06 7.31
CA GLY A 67 2.10 7.92 8.70
C GLY A 67 0.87 7.92 9.60
N MET A 68 0.80 6.94 10.50
CA MET A 68 -0.28 6.80 11.47
C MET A 68 0.34 6.93 12.86
N LYS A 69 -0.31 7.67 13.76
CA LYS A 69 0.14 7.67 15.14
C LYS A 69 -0.16 6.32 15.77
N TYR A 70 0.63 5.97 16.78
CA TYR A 70 0.42 4.71 17.49
C TYR A 70 -0.96 4.62 18.15
N GLU A 71 -1.47 5.74 18.70
CA GLU A 71 -2.82 5.84 19.26
C GLU A 71 -3.90 5.51 18.22
N ASP A 72 -3.86 6.17 17.06
CA ASP A 72 -4.81 5.93 15.96
C ASP A 72 -4.77 4.48 15.46
N TYR A 73 -3.58 3.87 15.41
CA TYR A 73 -3.41 2.46 15.03
C TYR A 73 -4.08 1.52 16.02
N LEU A 74 -3.93 1.76 17.33
CA LEU A 74 -4.56 0.94 18.36
C LEU A 74 -6.09 1.04 18.28
N GLU A 75 -6.63 2.25 18.10
CA GLU A 75 -8.07 2.47 17.93
C GLU A 75 -8.60 1.78 16.66
N LEU A 76 -7.86 1.86 15.54
CA LEU A 76 -8.24 1.18 14.30
C LEU A 76 -8.27 -0.35 14.45
N GLN A 77 -7.29 -0.93 15.15
CA GLN A 77 -7.26 -2.38 15.40
C GLN A 77 -8.41 -2.83 16.32
N GLN A 78 -8.73 -2.05 17.34
CA GLN A 78 -9.80 -2.36 18.29
C GLN A 78 -11.20 -2.14 17.70
N SER A 79 -11.36 -1.17 16.80
CA SER A 79 -12.64 -0.86 16.15
C SER A 79 -13.05 -1.87 15.06
N ASN A 80 -12.13 -2.72 14.63
CA ASN A 80 -12.42 -3.78 13.67
C ASN A 80 -13.43 -4.78 14.26
N LYS A 81 -14.70 -4.59 13.95
CA LYS A 81 -15.75 -5.56 14.27
C LYS A 81 -15.41 -6.90 13.61
N LEU A 82 -15.21 -7.92 14.45
CA LEU A 82 -15.09 -9.31 14.02
C LEU A 82 -16.46 -9.87 13.62
N ASP A 83 -17.53 -9.26 14.14
CA ASP A 83 -18.92 -9.62 13.86
C ASP A 83 -19.23 -9.52 12.36
N GLY A 84 -19.68 -10.63 11.77
CA GLY A 84 -19.96 -10.74 10.33
C GLY A 84 -18.78 -11.18 9.46
N LYS A 85 -17.58 -11.42 10.03
CA LYS A 85 -16.42 -11.98 9.31
C LYS A 85 -16.30 -13.48 9.58
N SER A 86 -16.93 -14.30 8.74
CA SER A 86 -17.12 -15.75 8.99
C SER A 86 -15.83 -16.54 9.27
N CYS A 87 -14.68 -16.09 8.78
CA CYS A 87 -13.40 -16.76 9.01
C CYS A 87 -12.78 -16.45 10.38
N LEU A 88 -13.21 -15.37 11.05
CA LEU A 88 -12.66 -14.89 12.32
C LEU A 88 -13.55 -15.20 13.53
N ASP A 89 -14.71 -15.83 13.33
CA ASP A 89 -15.60 -16.22 14.42
C ASP A 89 -14.91 -17.13 15.45
N ARG A 90 -13.91 -17.92 15.04
CA ARG A 90 -13.15 -18.83 15.91
C ARG A 90 -12.18 -18.15 16.88
N VAL A 91 -11.78 -16.91 16.58
CA VAL A 91 -10.86 -16.12 17.41
C VAL A 91 -11.58 -15.01 18.17
N ARG A 92 -12.91 -14.98 18.09
CA ARG A 92 -13.75 -14.05 18.84
C ARG A 92 -13.67 -14.42 20.32
N ILE A 93 -12.91 -13.63 21.08
CA ILE A 93 -12.92 -13.71 22.53
C ILE A 93 -14.23 -13.06 22.98
N SER A 94 -15.14 -13.85 23.55
CA SER A 94 -16.33 -13.33 24.20
C SER A 94 -15.90 -12.49 25.39
N ALA A 95 -16.04 -11.17 25.30
CA ALA A 95 -15.96 -10.33 26.49
C ALA A 95 -17.17 -10.68 27.38
N VAL A 96 -16.87 -11.16 28.59
CA VAL A 96 -17.84 -11.43 29.67
C VAL A 96 -18.25 -10.11 30.32
#